data_AF-A0A4U1HQE3-F1
#
_entry.id   AF-A0A4U1HQE3-F1
#
_cell.length_a   1.000
_cell.length_b   1.000
_cell.length_c   1.000
_cell.angle_alpha   90.00
_cell.angle_beta   90.00
_cell.angle_gamma   90.00
#
_symmetry.space_group_name_H-M   'P 1'
#
loop_
_entity.id
_entity.type
_entity.pdbx_description
1 polymer ?
#
loop_
_entity_poly.entity_id
_entity_poly.type
_entity_poly.pdbx_seq_one_letter_code
_entity_poly.pdbx_strand_id
1 'polypeptide(L)'
;MKTASTLAAALAAMSINAAAQSYDSYDAFYAAQPDTVFGVPIKQDIDPNEPTAHVLHSYPDKPGYFTELHAKLEQKALTIELWQNRIVVDGKTYRFARATAFPGEHASNIFPESAEVFVAARANIHPPLVCVEGHGSASGEASSRYQQIFLVMNPLARRPVFLQLPGLLSSCRAVLVTKDGKLAFPKNSYLFDATQESRVGLLMSYYTFENQRFVPALYEIRLRFTRPEVPFQFSVQDKNETASAFAPQMKKAPRG
;
A
#
# COMPACT_ATOMS: atom_id res chain seq x y z
N MET A 1 19.21 65.64 29.94
CA MET A 1 19.50 64.19 29.77
C MET A 1 18.20 63.43 29.55
N LYS A 2 17.88 63.02 28.32
CA LYS A 2 16.95 61.91 28.02
C LYS A 2 17.36 61.32 26.67
N THR A 3 18.15 60.26 26.71
CA THR A 3 18.51 59.44 25.54
C THR A 3 17.42 58.40 25.32
N ALA A 4 16.70 58.50 24.21
CA ALA A 4 15.82 57.46 23.74
C ALA A 4 16.67 56.37 23.06
N SER A 5 16.69 55.17 23.64
CA SER A 5 17.34 54.00 23.02
C SER A 5 16.32 53.29 22.14
N THR A 6 16.54 53.36 20.83
CA THR A 6 15.78 52.61 19.82
C THR A 6 16.32 51.18 19.77
N LEU A 7 15.52 50.20 20.21
CA LEU A 7 15.86 48.78 20.07
C LEU A 7 15.46 48.33 18.65
N ALA A 8 16.46 48.00 17.82
CA ALA A 8 16.25 47.32 16.54
C ALA A 8 16.19 45.81 16.80
N ALA A 9 15.02 45.20 16.65
CA ALA A 9 14.87 43.75 16.69
C ALA A 9 15.22 43.16 15.30
N ALA A 10 16.35 42.48 15.20
CA ALA A 10 16.71 41.70 14.03
C ALA A 10 15.92 40.39 14.02
N LEU A 11 14.96 40.28 13.10
CA LEU A 11 14.27 39.02 12.77
C LEU A 11 15.21 38.15 11.93
N ALA A 12 15.88 37.20 12.58
CA ALA A 12 16.55 36.10 11.89
C ALA A 12 15.47 35.14 11.35
N ALA A 13 15.17 35.23 10.05
CA ALA A 13 14.35 34.25 9.35
C ALA A 13 15.13 32.93 9.27
N MET A 14 14.83 31.98 10.16
CA MET A 14 15.30 30.60 10.03
C MET A 14 14.66 29.97 8.81
N SER A 15 15.40 29.94 7.70
CA SER A 15 15.07 29.13 6.54
C SER A 15 15.31 27.68 6.93
N ILE A 16 14.25 26.98 7.34
CA ILE A 16 14.28 25.53 7.54
C ILE A 16 14.38 24.94 6.14
N ASN A 17 15.61 24.75 5.64
CA ASN A 17 15.83 23.88 4.50
C ASN A 17 15.48 22.46 4.95
N ALA A 18 14.23 22.05 4.73
CA ALA A 18 13.85 20.65 4.82
C ALA A 18 14.64 19.92 3.73
N ALA A 19 15.75 19.30 4.09
CA ALA A 19 16.48 18.42 3.20
C ALA A 19 15.52 17.36 2.68
N ALA A 20 15.51 17.15 1.35
CA ALA A 20 14.67 16.13 0.73
C ALA A 20 14.96 14.77 1.38
N GLN A 21 13.97 14.22 2.09
CA GLN A 21 14.13 12.96 2.80
C GLN A 21 14.36 11.84 1.78
N SER A 22 15.45 11.09 1.98
CA SER A 22 15.83 9.97 1.12
C SER A 22 15.52 8.65 1.79
N TYR A 23 15.17 7.65 0.99
CA TYR A 23 14.81 6.31 1.43
C TYR A 23 15.50 5.27 0.56
N ASP A 24 15.93 4.19 1.21
CA ASP A 24 16.59 3.04 0.57
C ASP A 24 15.64 1.87 0.30
N SER A 25 14.36 2.02 0.61
CA SER A 25 13.29 1.07 0.26
C SER A 25 11.90 1.69 0.36
N TYR A 26 10.93 1.11 -0.36
CA TYR A 26 9.51 1.46 -0.22
C TYR A 26 8.95 1.05 1.14
N ASP A 27 9.43 -0.06 1.70
CA ASP A 27 9.03 -0.47 3.05
C ASP A 27 9.36 0.59 4.10
N ALA A 28 10.60 1.11 4.08
CA ALA A 28 11.03 2.18 4.99
C ALA A 28 10.24 3.48 4.75
N PHE A 29 9.95 3.80 3.49
CA PHE A 29 9.14 4.97 3.13
C PHE A 29 7.70 4.87 3.65
N TYR A 30 7.04 3.72 3.45
CA TYR A 30 5.67 3.52 3.87
C TYR A 30 5.53 3.38 5.39
N ALA A 31 6.46 2.70 6.05
CA ALA A 31 6.50 2.59 7.51
C ALA A 31 6.71 3.94 8.21
N ALA A 32 7.34 4.91 7.55
CA ALA A 32 7.56 6.25 8.08
C ALA A 32 6.34 7.18 7.97
N GLN A 33 5.24 6.78 7.31
CA GLN A 33 4.06 7.62 7.17
C GLN A 33 3.26 7.66 8.49
N PRO A 34 2.87 8.86 8.99
CA PRO A 34 2.26 9.01 10.32
C PRO A 34 0.86 8.36 10.44
N ASP A 35 0.19 8.11 9.32
CA ASP A 35 -1.18 7.61 9.27
C ASP A 35 -1.28 6.19 8.67
N THR A 36 -0.17 5.43 8.67
CA THR A 36 -0.20 4.04 8.18
C THR A 36 -1.08 3.16 9.07
N VAL A 37 -1.88 2.32 8.41
CA VAL A 37 -2.84 1.42 9.08
C VAL A 37 -2.18 0.14 9.56
N PHE A 38 -1.18 -0.34 8.81
CA PHE A 38 -0.56 -1.62 9.06
C PHE A 38 0.86 -1.43 9.57
N GLY A 39 1.18 -2.13 10.67
CA GLY A 39 2.53 -2.18 11.22
C GLY A 39 3.35 -3.34 10.65
N VAL A 40 3.87 -4.18 11.54
CA VAL A 40 4.67 -5.36 11.19
C VAL A 40 3.75 -6.49 10.72
N PRO A 41 4.13 -7.28 9.70
CA PRO A 41 3.36 -8.47 9.31
C PRO A 41 3.35 -9.51 10.45
N ILE A 42 2.38 -10.42 10.40
CA ILE A 42 2.34 -11.58 11.28
C ILE A 42 3.57 -12.44 10.97
N LYS A 43 4.26 -12.88 12.02
CA LYS A 43 5.38 -13.81 11.88
C LYS A 43 4.88 -15.16 11.39
N GLN A 44 5.53 -15.68 10.36
CA GLN A 44 5.35 -17.05 9.91
C GLN A 44 6.22 -18.00 10.74
N ASP A 45 5.72 -19.20 10.95
CA ASP A 45 6.52 -20.26 11.57
C ASP A 45 7.62 -20.71 10.61
N ILE A 46 8.81 -20.93 11.16
CA ILE A 46 10.01 -21.37 10.43
C ILE A 46 10.05 -22.90 10.48
N ASP A 47 10.40 -23.54 9.36
CA ASP A 47 10.57 -24.98 9.34
C ASP A 47 11.74 -25.40 10.25
N PRO A 48 11.52 -26.29 11.24
CA PRO A 48 12.57 -26.71 12.16
C PRO A 48 13.72 -27.47 11.47
N ASN A 49 13.50 -28.00 10.26
CA ASN A 49 14.51 -28.72 9.47
C ASN A 49 15.18 -27.83 8.42
N GLU A 50 14.54 -26.73 8.02
CA GLU A 50 15.04 -25.79 7.02
C GLU A 50 14.92 -24.34 7.53
N PRO A 51 15.96 -23.80 8.20
CA PRO A 51 15.90 -22.49 8.88
C PRO A 51 15.61 -21.29 7.97
N THR A 52 15.68 -21.47 6.65
CA THR A 52 15.38 -20.47 5.62
C THR A 52 14.01 -20.66 4.98
N ALA A 53 13.25 -21.69 5.36
CA ALA A 53 11.94 -22.00 4.83
C ALA A 53 10.84 -21.77 5.88
N HIS A 54 9.64 -21.48 5.39
CA HIS A 54 8.44 -21.35 6.22
C HIS A 54 7.63 -22.64 6.20
N VAL A 55 6.94 -22.92 7.31
CA VAL A 55 6.10 -24.11 7.41
C VAL A 55 4.94 -24.03 6.42
N LEU A 56 4.84 -25.06 5.59
CA LEU A 56 3.72 -25.24 4.67
C LEU A 56 2.84 -26.41 5.11
N HIS A 57 1.54 -26.18 5.06
CA HIS A 57 0.51 -27.16 5.38
C HIS A 57 -0.21 -27.60 4.11
N SER A 58 -0.76 -28.80 4.15
CA SER A 58 -1.69 -29.30 3.14
C SER A 58 -2.75 -30.15 3.84
N TYR A 59 -3.95 -30.18 3.27
CA TYR A 59 -4.98 -31.12 3.71
C TYR A 59 -4.95 -32.34 2.79
N PRO A 60 -4.99 -33.58 3.31
CA PRO A 60 -4.89 -34.79 2.48
C PRO A 60 -5.93 -34.88 1.36
N ASP A 61 -7.08 -34.25 1.55
CA ASP A 61 -8.24 -34.27 0.65
C ASP A 61 -8.36 -33.01 -0.22
N LYS A 62 -7.43 -32.04 -0.12
CA LYS A 62 -7.51 -30.78 -0.88
C LYS A 62 -6.20 -30.48 -1.61
N PRO A 63 -6.28 -30.06 -2.89
CA PRO A 63 -5.09 -29.70 -3.64
C PRO A 63 -4.47 -28.39 -3.14
N GLY A 64 -3.15 -28.34 -3.22
CA GLY A 64 -2.34 -27.17 -2.90
C GLY A 64 -1.84 -27.14 -1.46
N TYR A 65 -1.05 -26.12 -1.18
CA TYR A 65 -0.45 -25.86 0.12
C TYR A 65 -0.81 -24.46 0.60
N PHE A 66 -0.66 -24.25 1.90
CA PHE A 66 -0.94 -22.98 2.56
C PHE A 66 -0.02 -22.75 3.74
N THR A 67 0.14 -21.49 4.11
CA THR A 67 0.74 -21.10 5.39
C THR A 67 -0.39 -20.84 6.38
N GLU A 68 -0.30 -21.40 7.59
CA GLU A 68 -1.20 -21.07 8.68
C GLU A 68 -0.58 -19.96 9.52
N LEU A 69 -1.37 -18.93 9.84
CA LEU A 69 -0.94 -17.78 10.63
C LEU A 69 -1.94 -17.54 11.76
N HIS A 70 -1.43 -17.20 12.93
CA HIS A 70 -2.23 -16.83 14.07
C HIS A 70 -2.03 -15.36 14.40
N ALA A 71 -3.16 -14.65 14.52
CA ALA A 71 -3.16 -13.25 14.90
C ALA A 71 -4.21 -13.00 15.97
N LYS A 72 -4.20 -11.78 16.51
CA LYS A 72 -5.26 -11.28 17.35
C LYS A 72 -5.93 -10.11 16.65
N LEU A 73 -7.23 -10.20 16.46
CA LEU A 73 -8.05 -9.11 15.96
C LEU A 73 -8.96 -8.66 17.10
N GLU A 74 -8.69 -7.47 17.62
CA GLU A 74 -9.31 -6.95 18.86
C GLU A 74 -8.99 -7.87 20.06
N GLN A 75 -9.98 -8.57 20.63
CA GLN A 75 -9.80 -9.56 21.70
C GLN A 75 -9.92 -11.01 21.22
N LYS A 76 -10.15 -11.24 19.93
CA LYS A 76 -10.39 -12.56 19.37
C LYS A 76 -9.12 -13.11 18.71
N ALA A 77 -8.80 -14.37 19.00
CA ALA A 77 -7.82 -15.11 18.22
C ALA A 77 -8.36 -15.31 16.80
N LEU A 78 -7.50 -15.07 15.82
CA LEU A 78 -7.80 -15.16 14.40
C LEU A 78 -6.91 -16.24 13.80
N THR A 79 -7.51 -17.22 13.13
CA THR A 79 -6.77 -18.17 12.30
C THR A 79 -6.84 -17.74 10.86
N ILE A 80 -5.69 -17.62 10.21
CA ILE A 80 -5.58 -17.24 8.82
C ILE A 80 -4.87 -18.36 8.06
N GLU A 81 -5.49 -18.88 7.01
CA GLU A 81 -4.82 -19.76 6.06
C GLU A 81 -4.55 -18.96 4.79
N LEU A 82 -3.28 -18.82 4.43
CA LEU A 82 -2.89 -18.19 3.18
C LEU A 82 -2.56 -19.25 2.14
N TRP A 83 -3.41 -19.34 1.12
CA TRP A 83 -3.25 -20.25 0.01
C TRP A 83 -2.79 -19.49 -1.24
N GLN A 84 -2.34 -20.24 -2.24
CA GLN A 84 -1.91 -19.67 -3.52
C GLN A 84 -2.98 -18.78 -4.20
N ASN A 85 -4.27 -19.12 -4.08
CA ASN A 85 -5.36 -18.46 -4.81
C ASN A 85 -6.43 -17.82 -3.92
N ARG A 86 -6.23 -17.84 -2.60
CA ARG A 86 -7.22 -17.36 -1.63
C ARG A 86 -6.56 -17.09 -0.28
N ILE A 87 -7.23 -16.27 0.52
CA ILE A 87 -7.02 -16.21 1.97
C ILE A 87 -8.27 -16.72 2.67
N VAL A 88 -8.09 -17.50 3.74
CA VAL A 88 -9.17 -17.94 4.64
C VAL A 88 -8.96 -17.25 5.97
N VAL A 89 -10.00 -16.60 6.51
CA VAL A 89 -9.96 -15.90 7.79
C VAL A 89 -11.07 -16.44 8.68
N ASP A 90 -10.74 -17.15 9.77
CA ASP A 90 -11.69 -17.89 10.62
C ASP A 90 -12.68 -18.73 9.79
N GLY A 91 -12.18 -19.51 8.83
CA GLY A 91 -12.97 -20.34 7.94
C GLY A 91 -13.69 -19.61 6.80
N LYS A 92 -13.72 -18.27 6.78
CA LYS A 92 -14.29 -17.50 5.66
C LYS A 92 -13.29 -17.37 4.52
N THR A 93 -13.65 -17.87 3.35
CA THR A 93 -12.79 -17.87 2.17
C THR A 93 -12.95 -16.63 1.30
N TYR A 94 -11.83 -16.01 0.94
CA TYR A 94 -11.69 -14.89 0.02
C TYR A 94 -10.81 -15.29 -1.15
N ARG A 95 -11.41 -15.61 -2.30
CA ARG A 95 -10.67 -16.02 -3.51
C ARG A 95 -10.15 -14.80 -4.24
N PHE A 96 -8.83 -14.72 -4.50
CA PHE A 96 -8.18 -13.55 -5.11
C PHE A 96 -8.84 -13.12 -6.43
N ALA A 97 -9.23 -14.08 -7.28
CA ALA A 97 -9.96 -13.83 -8.53
C ALA A 97 -11.35 -13.16 -8.36
N ARG A 98 -11.87 -13.02 -7.13
CA ARG A 98 -13.13 -12.35 -6.80
C ARG A 98 -12.94 -11.00 -6.11
N ALA A 99 -11.69 -10.57 -5.91
CA ALA A 99 -11.43 -9.24 -5.37
C ALA A 99 -11.89 -8.18 -6.38
N THR A 100 -12.44 -7.07 -5.89
CA THR A 100 -12.69 -5.90 -6.73
C THR A 100 -11.34 -5.26 -7.05
N ALA A 101 -10.88 -5.44 -8.28
CA ALA A 101 -9.57 -4.98 -8.70
C ALA A 101 -9.54 -3.48 -9.00
N PHE A 102 -8.44 -2.83 -8.60
CA PHE A 102 -8.14 -1.49 -9.04
C PHE A 102 -8.09 -1.44 -10.58
N PRO A 103 -8.56 -0.37 -11.25
CA PRO A 103 -8.57 -0.29 -12.71
C PRO A 103 -7.19 -0.54 -13.33
N GLY A 104 -7.10 -1.56 -14.18
CA GLY A 104 -5.86 -1.98 -14.85
C GLY A 104 -5.02 -3.01 -14.08
N GLU A 105 -5.38 -3.32 -12.84
CA GLU A 105 -4.78 -4.43 -12.09
C GLU A 105 -5.47 -5.76 -12.42
N HIS A 106 -4.71 -6.84 -12.32
CA HIS A 106 -5.20 -8.19 -12.56
C HIS A 106 -4.84 -9.10 -11.40
N ALA A 107 -5.84 -9.70 -10.78
CA ALA A 107 -5.63 -10.59 -9.64
C ALA A 107 -4.93 -11.85 -10.12
N SER A 108 -3.77 -12.14 -9.54
CA SER A 108 -3.06 -13.40 -9.76
C SER A 108 -2.97 -14.21 -8.48
N ASN A 109 -2.54 -15.45 -8.65
CA ASN A 109 -2.05 -16.25 -7.54
C ASN A 109 -0.83 -15.58 -6.89
N ILE A 110 -0.59 -15.91 -5.62
CA ILE A 110 0.61 -15.53 -4.88
C ILE A 110 1.30 -16.77 -4.34
N PHE A 111 2.60 -16.69 -4.02
CA PHE A 111 3.31 -17.76 -3.33
C PHE A 111 3.13 -17.63 -1.82
N PRO A 112 2.41 -18.54 -1.14
CA PRO A 112 2.08 -18.37 0.28
C PRO A 112 3.30 -18.44 1.21
N GLU A 113 4.36 -19.14 0.79
CA GLU A 113 5.61 -19.28 1.52
C GLU A 113 6.40 -17.98 1.69
N SER A 114 6.23 -17.02 0.77
CA SER A 114 7.00 -15.76 0.76
C SER A 114 6.10 -14.54 0.85
N ALA A 115 4.81 -14.74 1.14
CA ALA A 115 3.82 -13.68 1.22
C ALA A 115 3.65 -13.21 2.66
N GLU A 116 3.41 -11.92 2.83
CA GLU A 116 3.23 -11.29 4.11
C GLU A 116 1.75 -11.02 4.38
N VAL A 117 1.33 -11.22 5.63
CA VAL A 117 -0.04 -10.95 6.08
C VAL A 117 -0.03 -9.94 7.21
N PHE A 118 -0.83 -8.91 7.06
CA PHE A 118 -0.96 -7.81 8.00
C PHE A 118 -2.38 -7.78 8.56
N VAL A 119 -2.50 -7.42 9.83
CA VAL A 119 -3.79 -7.28 10.51
C VAL A 119 -3.83 -5.91 11.17
N ALA A 120 -4.92 -5.20 10.97
CA ALA A 120 -5.21 -3.96 11.67
C ALA A 120 -6.51 -4.14 12.46
N ALA A 121 -6.44 -3.88 13.76
CA ALA A 121 -7.63 -3.87 14.61
C ALA A 121 -8.59 -2.75 14.18
N ARG A 122 -9.84 -2.83 14.63
CA ARG A 122 -10.77 -1.71 14.47
C ARG A 122 -10.20 -0.46 15.11
N ALA A 123 -10.32 0.66 14.41
CA ALA A 123 -10.18 1.99 14.98
C ALA A 123 -11.53 2.73 14.89
N ASN A 124 -11.65 3.88 15.54
CA ASN A 124 -12.84 4.73 15.40
C ASN A 124 -13.11 5.16 13.94
N ILE A 125 -12.06 5.07 13.10
CA ILE A 125 -12.00 5.60 11.75
C ILE A 125 -11.90 4.51 10.67
N HIS A 126 -11.81 3.21 11.02
CA HIS A 126 -11.89 2.14 10.01
C HIS A 126 -12.32 0.80 10.63
N PRO A 127 -12.99 -0.08 9.85
CA PRO A 127 -13.27 -1.44 10.31
C PRO A 127 -11.97 -2.24 10.52
N PRO A 128 -12.03 -3.40 11.19
CA PRO A 128 -10.89 -4.30 11.23
C PRO A 128 -10.49 -4.76 9.83
N LEU A 129 -9.19 -4.89 9.57
CA LEU A 129 -8.65 -5.19 8.24
C LEU A 129 -7.68 -6.37 8.27
N VAL A 130 -7.65 -7.11 7.17
CA VAL A 130 -6.57 -8.06 6.85
C VAL A 130 -6.04 -7.68 5.48
N CYS A 131 -4.73 -7.46 5.38
CA CYS A 131 -4.06 -7.21 4.11
C CYS A 131 -3.04 -8.30 3.85
N VAL A 132 -2.93 -8.71 2.59
CA VAL A 132 -1.96 -9.69 2.12
C VAL A 132 -1.17 -9.05 1.01
N GLU A 133 0.15 -9.18 1.04
CA GLU A 133 0.99 -8.91 -0.11
C GLU A 133 1.90 -10.08 -0.42
N GLY A 134 2.17 -10.30 -1.71
CA GLY A 134 3.05 -11.36 -2.14
C GLY A 134 3.39 -11.27 -3.60
N HIS A 135 4.38 -12.05 -4.01
CA HIS A 135 4.77 -12.13 -5.41
C HIS A 135 3.83 -13.06 -6.18
N GLY A 136 3.39 -12.59 -7.35
CA GLY A 136 2.74 -13.44 -8.34
C GLY A 136 3.76 -14.07 -9.28
N SER A 137 3.28 -14.88 -10.22
CA SER A 137 4.11 -15.39 -11.31
C SER A 137 4.46 -14.26 -12.28
N ALA A 138 5.66 -13.72 -12.16
CA ALA A 138 6.18 -12.65 -13.03
C ALA A 138 7.64 -12.91 -13.39
N SER A 139 8.07 -12.41 -14.55
CA SER A 139 9.45 -12.53 -15.04
C SER A 139 10.08 -11.17 -15.31
N GLY A 140 11.41 -11.10 -15.32
CA GLY A 140 12.14 -9.87 -15.63
C GLY A 140 11.91 -8.78 -14.59
N GLU A 141 11.79 -7.52 -15.02
CA GLU A 141 11.59 -6.39 -14.10
C GLU A 141 10.26 -6.46 -13.34
N ALA A 142 9.25 -7.14 -13.87
CA ALA A 142 7.93 -7.21 -13.23
C ALA A 142 7.99 -7.91 -11.86
N SER A 143 8.89 -8.88 -11.69
CA SER A 143 8.98 -9.68 -10.45
C SER A 143 9.47 -8.88 -9.25
N SER A 144 10.31 -7.87 -9.45
CA SER A 144 10.87 -7.03 -8.38
C SER A 144 10.12 -5.72 -8.17
N ARG A 145 9.21 -5.35 -9.08
CA ARG A 145 8.53 -4.06 -9.08
C ARG A 145 7.03 -4.16 -8.82
N TYR A 146 6.42 -5.31 -9.07
CA TYR A 146 4.98 -5.51 -8.86
C TYR A 146 4.75 -6.57 -7.79
N GLN A 147 3.85 -6.26 -6.86
CA GLN A 147 3.31 -7.20 -5.89
C GLN A 147 1.81 -7.34 -6.06
N GLN A 148 1.29 -8.51 -5.71
CA GLN A 148 -0.14 -8.70 -5.56
C GLN A 148 -0.54 -8.29 -4.16
N ILE A 149 -1.42 -7.29 -4.04
CA ILE A 149 -1.84 -6.74 -2.76
C ILE A 149 -3.35 -6.87 -2.65
N PHE A 150 -3.82 -7.60 -1.63
CA PHE A 150 -5.23 -7.84 -1.39
C PHE A 150 -5.64 -7.33 -0.02
N LEU A 151 -6.75 -6.59 0.04
CA LEU A 151 -7.28 -6.01 1.28
C LEU A 151 -8.68 -6.55 1.54
N VAL A 152 -8.86 -7.21 2.69
CA VAL A 152 -10.16 -7.60 3.22
C VAL A 152 -10.57 -6.59 4.31
N MET A 153 -11.61 -5.81 4.02
CA MET A 153 -12.22 -4.91 4.99
C MET A 153 -13.35 -5.61 5.73
N ASN A 154 -13.29 -5.56 7.05
CA ASN A 154 -14.24 -6.21 7.96
C ASN A 154 -14.35 -7.73 7.70
N PRO A 155 -13.26 -8.50 7.87
CA PRO A 155 -13.15 -9.89 7.43
C PRO A 155 -14.13 -10.85 8.14
N LEU A 156 -14.76 -10.43 9.23
CA LEU A 156 -15.74 -11.24 9.96
C LEU A 156 -17.18 -10.80 9.72
N ALA A 157 -17.44 -9.75 8.93
CA ALA A 157 -18.80 -9.32 8.60
C ALA A 157 -19.52 -10.28 7.65
N ARG A 158 -20.85 -10.13 7.56
CA ARG A 158 -21.69 -10.85 6.58
C ARG A 158 -21.40 -10.42 5.13
N ARG A 159 -21.01 -9.16 4.94
CA ARG A 159 -20.69 -8.56 3.64
C ARG A 159 -19.35 -7.83 3.74
N PRO A 160 -18.24 -8.58 3.78
CA PRO A 160 -16.91 -8.00 3.74
C PRO A 160 -16.67 -7.34 2.39
N VAL A 161 -15.78 -6.35 2.35
CA VAL A 161 -15.28 -5.80 1.08
C VAL A 161 -13.92 -6.41 0.82
N PHE A 162 -13.71 -6.91 -0.40
CA PHE A 162 -12.46 -7.52 -0.79
C PHE A 162 -11.90 -6.84 -2.03
N LEU A 163 -10.73 -6.22 -1.89
CA LEU A 163 -10.11 -5.39 -2.91
C LEU A 163 -8.77 -5.98 -3.35
N GLN A 164 -8.44 -5.81 -4.62
CA GLN A 164 -7.06 -5.89 -5.08
C GLN A 164 -6.57 -4.45 -5.30
N LEU A 165 -5.49 -4.10 -4.62
CA LEU A 165 -4.89 -2.76 -4.61
C LEU A 165 -3.82 -2.64 -5.71
N PRO A 166 -3.40 -1.41 -6.06
CA PRO A 166 -2.31 -1.18 -7.01
C PRO A 166 -1.01 -1.86 -6.59
N GLY A 167 -0.35 -2.56 -7.52
CA GLY A 167 0.79 -3.43 -7.21
C GLY A 167 2.17 -2.84 -7.45
N LEU A 168 2.29 -1.78 -8.28
CA LEU A 168 3.59 -1.20 -8.63
C LEU A 168 4.24 -0.52 -7.42
N LEU A 169 5.32 -1.11 -6.90
CA LEU A 169 6.16 -0.56 -5.82
C LEU A 169 5.32 -0.04 -4.63
N SER A 170 4.23 -0.74 -4.34
CA SER A 170 3.27 -0.46 -3.28
C SER A 170 3.36 -1.56 -2.21
N SER A 171 2.61 -1.42 -1.12
CA SER A 171 2.57 -2.41 -0.03
C SER A 171 1.28 -2.26 0.78
N CYS A 172 0.90 -3.28 1.53
CA CYS A 172 -0.05 -3.20 2.64
C CYS A 172 0.30 -2.04 3.60
N ARG A 173 1.59 -1.79 3.89
CA ARG A 173 2.00 -0.65 4.73
C ARG A 173 1.74 0.72 4.10
N ALA A 174 1.50 0.75 2.80
CA ALA A 174 1.16 1.97 2.08
C ALA A 174 -0.30 2.40 2.28
N VAL A 175 -1.13 1.54 2.90
CA VAL A 175 -2.51 1.90 3.23
C VAL A 175 -2.51 2.87 4.40
N LEU A 176 -3.07 4.06 4.16
CA LEU A 176 -3.19 5.14 5.13
C LEU A 176 -4.64 5.34 5.57
N VAL A 177 -4.83 5.99 6.71
CA VAL A 177 -6.11 6.60 7.05
C VAL A 177 -6.06 8.10 6.75
N THR A 178 -7.06 8.60 6.04
CA THR A 178 -7.24 10.02 5.78
C THR A 178 -7.82 10.73 7.01
N LYS A 179 -7.73 12.07 7.04
CA LYS A 179 -8.30 12.88 8.14
C LYS A 179 -9.82 12.70 8.30
N ASP A 180 -10.54 12.38 7.22
CA ASP A 180 -11.97 12.06 7.23
C ASP A 180 -12.28 10.58 7.54
N GLY A 181 -11.27 9.81 7.94
CA GLY A 181 -11.42 8.43 8.38
C GLY A 181 -11.68 7.44 7.25
N LYS A 182 -11.13 7.69 6.06
CA LYS A 182 -11.20 6.76 4.94
C LYS A 182 -9.87 6.06 4.75
N LEU A 183 -9.92 4.85 4.24
CA LEU A 183 -8.70 4.18 3.79
C LEU A 183 -8.26 4.79 2.47
N ALA A 184 -7.00 5.17 2.38
CA ALA A 184 -6.35 5.60 1.16
C ALA A 184 -5.19 4.66 0.85
N PHE A 185 -5.00 4.34 -0.43
CA PHE A 185 -3.91 3.50 -0.90
C PHE A 185 -3.30 4.12 -2.16
N PRO A 186 -1.97 4.03 -2.34
CA PRO A 186 -1.29 4.68 -3.44
C PRO A 186 -1.39 3.86 -4.73
N LYS A 187 -1.52 4.57 -5.83
CA LYS A 187 -1.20 4.10 -7.17
C LYS A 187 0.07 4.82 -7.62
N ASN A 188 1.12 4.06 -7.87
CA ASN A 188 2.37 4.58 -8.41
C ASN A 188 2.33 4.55 -9.95
N SER A 189 3.02 5.50 -10.59
CA SER A 189 3.23 5.55 -12.03
C SER A 189 4.60 6.14 -12.31
N TYR A 190 5.32 5.61 -13.30
CA TYR A 190 6.64 6.12 -13.63
C TYR A 190 6.60 7.55 -14.15
N LEU A 191 7.54 8.36 -13.68
CA LEU A 191 7.92 9.63 -14.29
C LEU A 191 9.02 9.34 -15.32
N PHE A 192 8.77 9.73 -16.56
CA PHE A 192 9.68 9.51 -17.69
C PHE A 192 10.30 10.84 -18.13
N ASP A 193 11.64 10.88 -18.24
CA ASP A 193 12.35 11.97 -18.88
C ASP A 193 12.55 11.61 -20.36
N ALA A 194 11.85 12.33 -21.23
CA ALA A 194 11.91 12.11 -22.68
C ALA A 194 13.29 12.47 -23.28
N THR A 195 14.06 13.34 -22.63
CA THR A 195 15.39 13.73 -23.10
C THR A 195 16.41 12.63 -22.84
N GLN A 196 16.26 11.94 -21.70
CA GLN A 196 17.16 10.86 -21.27
C GLN A 196 16.59 9.47 -21.56
N GLU A 197 15.41 9.41 -22.19
CA GLU A 197 14.63 8.21 -22.48
C GLU A 197 14.56 7.22 -21.30
N SER A 198 14.42 7.73 -20.08
CA SER A 198 14.52 6.93 -18.86
C SER A 198 13.50 7.30 -17.78
N ARG A 199 13.17 6.30 -16.94
CA ARG A 199 12.37 6.41 -15.73
C ARG A 199 13.20 7.08 -14.65
N VAL A 200 12.81 8.28 -14.26
CA VAL A 200 13.55 9.12 -13.29
C VAL A 200 12.88 9.20 -11.92
N GLY A 201 11.69 8.62 -11.78
CA GLY A 201 10.92 8.70 -10.54
C GLY A 201 9.56 8.04 -10.59
N LEU A 202 8.76 8.31 -9.57
CA LEU A 202 7.35 7.92 -9.49
C LEU A 202 6.47 9.14 -9.18
N LEU A 203 5.29 9.15 -9.79
CA LEU A 203 4.13 9.89 -9.32
C LEU A 203 3.28 8.92 -8.50
N MET A 204 3.06 9.25 -7.23
CA MET A 204 2.21 8.49 -6.33
C MET A 204 0.92 9.26 -6.10
N SER A 205 -0.19 8.72 -6.60
CA SER A 205 -1.53 9.31 -6.43
C SER A 205 -2.38 8.40 -5.55
N TYR A 206 -3.01 8.94 -4.50
CA TYR A 206 -3.81 8.14 -3.58
C TYR A 206 -5.27 8.03 -4.00
N TYR A 207 -5.83 6.85 -3.76
CA TYR A 207 -7.23 6.52 -4.03
C TYR A 207 -7.88 5.97 -2.77
N THR A 208 -9.18 6.17 -2.65
CA THR A 208 -10.04 5.49 -1.68
C THR A 208 -11.06 4.62 -2.41
N PHE A 209 -11.80 3.82 -1.65
CA PHE A 209 -12.85 2.95 -2.18
C PHE A 209 -14.21 3.37 -1.61
N GLU A 210 -15.01 4.04 -2.44
CA GLU A 210 -16.31 4.58 -2.08
C GLU A 210 -17.36 4.15 -3.10
N ASN A 211 -18.57 3.85 -2.64
CA ASN A 211 -19.69 3.48 -3.51
C ASN A 211 -19.32 2.36 -4.51
N GLN A 212 -18.54 1.39 -4.04
CA GLN A 212 -18.02 0.25 -4.81
C GLN A 212 -17.06 0.62 -5.95
N ARG A 213 -16.38 1.78 -5.85
CA ARG A 213 -15.46 2.27 -6.87
C ARG A 213 -14.22 2.91 -6.26
N PHE A 214 -13.14 2.85 -7.01
CA PHE A 214 -11.91 3.55 -6.71
C PHE A 214 -12.02 5.02 -7.11
N VAL A 215 -11.77 5.94 -6.19
CA VAL A 215 -11.84 7.40 -6.42
C VAL A 215 -10.60 8.09 -5.85
N PRO A 216 -10.05 9.12 -6.53
CA PRO A 216 -8.91 9.88 -6.00
C PRO A 216 -9.23 10.50 -4.63
N ALA A 217 -8.29 10.46 -3.70
CA ALA A 217 -8.55 10.78 -2.28
C ALA A 217 -7.57 11.77 -1.63
N LEU A 218 -6.29 11.77 -2.02
CA LEU A 218 -5.29 12.66 -1.42
C LEU A 218 -4.46 13.37 -2.50
N TYR A 219 -3.45 14.07 -2.01
CA TYR A 219 -2.41 14.72 -2.78
C TYR A 219 -1.53 13.72 -3.55
N GLU A 220 -0.85 14.25 -4.56
CA GLU A 220 0.17 13.51 -5.27
C GLU A 220 1.54 13.74 -4.64
N ILE A 221 2.34 12.68 -4.56
CA ILE A 221 3.72 12.73 -4.11
C ILE A 221 4.63 12.42 -5.28
N ARG A 222 5.62 13.27 -5.50
CA ARG A 222 6.68 12.99 -6.48
C ARG A 222 7.89 12.39 -5.77
N LEU A 223 8.26 11.19 -6.21
CA LEU A 223 9.48 10.51 -5.82
C LEU A 223 10.48 10.62 -6.95
N ARG A 224 11.73 10.97 -6.66
CA ARG A 224 12.82 10.99 -7.63
C ARG A 224 13.83 9.90 -7.31
N PHE A 225 14.16 9.08 -8.30
CA PHE A 225 15.18 8.06 -8.13
C PHE A 225 16.56 8.69 -8.00
N THR A 226 17.38 8.14 -7.10
CA THR A 226 18.78 8.55 -6.95
C THR A 226 19.57 8.26 -8.23
N ARG A 227 19.21 7.16 -8.92
CA ARG A 227 19.72 6.81 -10.24
C ARG A 227 18.54 6.51 -11.17
N PRO A 228 18.52 7.03 -12.42
CA PRO A 228 17.52 6.63 -13.41
C PRO A 228 17.44 5.11 -13.51
N GLU A 229 16.24 4.59 -13.79
CA GLU A 229 15.94 3.16 -13.92
C GLU A 229 16.04 2.30 -12.65
N VAL A 230 16.58 2.82 -11.55
CA VAL A 230 16.76 2.12 -10.27
C VAL A 230 15.75 2.64 -9.24
N PRO A 231 14.56 2.01 -9.12
CA PRO A 231 13.48 2.57 -8.31
C PRO A 231 13.63 2.36 -6.80
N PHE A 232 14.68 1.66 -6.35
CA PHE A 232 14.81 1.20 -4.96
C PHE A 232 15.50 2.20 -4.03
N GLN A 233 16.02 3.31 -4.58
CA GLN A 233 16.59 4.42 -3.81
C GLN A 233 16.04 5.73 -4.36
N PHE A 234 15.41 6.53 -3.52
CA PHE A 234 14.71 7.72 -3.97
C PHE A 234 14.63 8.80 -2.89
N SER A 235 14.34 10.02 -3.34
CA SER A 235 14.03 11.17 -2.48
C SER A 235 12.62 11.69 -2.76
N VAL A 236 11.97 12.21 -1.72
CA VAL A 236 10.67 12.87 -1.84
C VAL A 236 10.89 14.31 -2.28
N GLN A 237 10.30 14.72 -3.40
CA GLN A 237 10.48 16.07 -3.97
C GLN A 237 9.43 17.05 -3.47
N ASP A 238 8.16 16.76 -3.68
CA ASP A 238 7.04 17.65 -3.34
C ASP A 238 5.81 16.83 -2.91
N LYS A 239 5.09 17.33 -1.89
CA LYS A 239 3.72 16.91 -1.58
C LYS A 239 2.77 17.99 -2.12
N ASN A 240 2.24 17.80 -3.33
CA ASN A 240 1.34 18.79 -3.92
C ASN A 240 -0.09 18.54 -3.46
N GLU A 241 -0.57 19.30 -2.47
CA GLU A 241 -1.97 19.32 -2.04
C GLU A 241 -2.90 19.71 -3.19
N THR A 242 -3.36 18.72 -3.95
CA THR A 242 -4.36 18.90 -5.00
C THR A 242 -5.50 17.92 -4.77
N ALA A 243 -6.41 18.29 -3.87
CA ALA A 243 -7.72 17.65 -3.79
C ALA A 243 -8.67 18.33 -4.81
N SER A 244 -9.06 17.56 -5.83
CA SER A 244 -10.25 17.74 -6.67
C SER A 244 -10.39 19.07 -7.45
N ALA A 245 -9.72 19.13 -8.60
CA ALA A 245 -10.17 19.92 -9.76
C ALA A 245 -9.99 19.14 -11.07
N PHE A 246 -10.35 17.85 -11.10
CA PHE A 246 -10.42 17.09 -12.36
C PHE A 246 -11.62 16.14 -12.36
N ALA A 247 -12.80 16.69 -12.63
CA ALA A 247 -13.86 15.91 -13.27
C ALA A 247 -13.55 15.86 -14.78
N PRO A 248 -13.44 14.69 -15.42
CA PRO A 248 -13.33 14.64 -16.87
C PRO A 248 -14.67 15.08 -17.45
N GLN A 249 -14.66 16.16 -18.24
CA GLN A 249 -15.79 16.49 -19.12
C GLN A 249 -15.98 15.35 -20.10
N MET A 250 -16.96 14.48 -19.85
CA MET A 250 -17.51 13.60 -20.87
C MET A 250 -18.16 14.49 -21.93
N LYS A 251 -17.49 14.65 -23.08
CA LYS A 251 -18.08 15.17 -24.30
C LYS A 251 -19.35 14.38 -24.60
N LYS A 252 -20.51 15.05 -24.58
CA LYS A 252 -21.76 14.51 -25.14
C LYS A 252 -21.52 14.16 -26.61
N ALA A 253 -21.74 12.90 -26.97
CA ALA A 253 -21.85 12.49 -28.36
C ALA A 253 -23.07 13.21 -29.00
N PRO A 254 -22.98 13.67 -30.25
CA PRO A 254 -24.12 14.23 -30.95
C PRO A 254 -25.12 13.11 -31.26
N ARG A 255 -26.41 13.37 -31.00
CA ARG A 255 -27.50 12.51 -31.49
C ARG A 255 -27.59 12.70 -33.00
N GLY A 256 -27.37 11.63 -33.75
CA GLY A 256 -27.95 11.44 -35.08
C GLY A 256 -29.36 10.89 -34.95
#